data_AF-D3DD14-F1
#
_entry.id   AF-D3DD14-F1
#
_cell.length_a   1.000
_cell.length_b   1.000
_cell.length_c   1.000
_cell.angle_alpha   90.00
_cell.angle_beta   90.00
_cell.angle_gamma   90.00
#
_symmetry.space_group_name_H-M   'P 1'
#
loop_
_entity.id
_entity.type
_entity.pdbx_description
1 polymer ?
#
loop_
_entity_poly.entity_id
_entity_poly.type
_entity_poly.pdbx_seq_one_letter_code
_entity_poly.pdbx_strand_id
1 'polypeptide(L)'
;MTPPITDRIFTSGDLPLLSLPRADGLIVCRWLPDPVVARLGGPADVDTLLERRRTQVSFDIVEPSWLARAAAERVRGPGVDAVVMHEHGGLPGRSALALAFASHLRSVFLRAERQVHVITSGTRPDLTGLAELVRVPHLVTVTDATGAVADAVVWEVMAGGEFDAWLDGAPRPDQCAIESHLPGLLRLRGLHRAGRLDRRRCAVLAEVFGEGGEKTISATLIHRFPDVVLPLAAATVAA
;
A
#
# COMPACT_ATOMS: atom_id res chain seq x y z
N MET A 1 -7.67 6.19 -16.66
CA MET A 1 -6.23 6.05 -16.38
C MET A 1 -5.98 6.38 -14.92
N THR A 2 -5.78 5.37 -14.07
CA THR A 2 -5.45 5.55 -12.65
C THR A 2 -4.02 6.09 -12.54
N PRO A 3 -3.76 7.19 -11.81
CA PRO A 3 -2.40 7.69 -11.67
C PRO A 3 -1.54 6.63 -10.94
N PRO A 4 -0.29 6.41 -11.40
CA PRO A 4 0.61 5.51 -10.70
C PRO A 4 0.84 6.00 -9.27
N ILE A 5 0.80 5.08 -8.30
CA ILE A 5 1.24 5.38 -6.93
C ILE A 5 2.73 5.73 -7.04
N THR A 6 3.05 7.00 -6.87
CA THR A 6 4.44 7.47 -6.91
C THR A 6 5.21 6.84 -5.75
N ASP A 7 6.43 6.38 -6.03
CA ASP A 7 7.25 5.70 -5.03
C ASP A 7 7.50 6.61 -3.82
N ARG A 8 6.81 6.34 -2.71
CA ARG A 8 7.02 7.05 -1.44
C ARG A 8 7.94 6.23 -0.56
N ILE A 9 8.98 6.90 -0.04
CA ILE A 9 9.80 6.37 1.04
C ILE A 9 9.12 6.75 2.36
N PHE A 10 8.77 5.76 3.18
CA PHE A 10 8.26 5.97 4.53
C PHE A 10 9.44 6.07 5.50
N THR A 11 9.60 7.22 6.13
CA THR A 11 10.61 7.47 7.17
C THR A 11 10.03 7.19 8.55
N SER A 12 10.89 7.07 9.56
CA SER A 12 10.44 6.99 10.97
C SER A 12 9.54 8.15 11.39
N GLY A 13 9.70 9.34 10.78
CA GLY A 13 8.85 10.51 11.03
C GLY A 13 7.46 10.42 10.39
N ASP A 14 7.29 9.57 9.36
CA ASP A 14 5.98 9.31 8.74
C ASP A 14 5.15 8.30 9.54
N LEU A 15 5.79 7.49 10.39
CA LEU A 15 5.12 6.43 11.13
C LEU A 15 4.45 6.98 12.40
N PRO A 16 3.13 6.83 12.56
CA PRO A 16 2.44 7.28 13.75
C PRO A 16 2.88 6.45 14.97
N LEU A 17 3.02 7.12 16.11
CA LEU A 17 3.16 6.44 17.40
C LEU A 17 1.80 5.87 17.80
N LEU A 18 1.69 4.54 17.79
CA LEU A 18 0.46 3.84 18.13
C LEU A 18 0.59 3.14 19.49
N SER A 19 -0.28 3.47 20.43
CA SER A 19 -0.55 2.64 21.61
C SER A 19 -1.78 1.78 21.33
N LEU A 20 -1.54 0.54 20.93
CA LEU A 20 -2.61 -0.40 20.59
C LEU A 20 -2.87 -1.37 21.75
N PRO A 21 -4.13 -1.81 21.95
CA PRO A 21 -4.45 -2.86 22.91
C PRO A 21 -3.69 -4.16 22.61
N ARG A 22 -3.56 -5.03 23.62
CA ARG A 22 -3.04 -6.39 23.44
C ARG A 22 -4.10 -7.33 22.85
N ALA A 23 -4.66 -6.96 21.71
CA ALA A 23 -5.73 -7.68 21.04
C ALA A 23 -5.71 -7.38 19.55
N ASP A 24 -6.17 -8.34 18.75
CA ASP A 24 -6.45 -8.12 17.34
C ASP A 24 -7.64 -7.17 17.18
N GLY A 25 -7.64 -6.42 16.09
CA GLY A 25 -8.71 -5.47 15.86
C GLY A 25 -8.54 -4.56 14.66
N LEU A 26 -9.38 -3.55 14.63
CA LEU A 26 -9.45 -2.57 13.56
C LEU A 26 -9.08 -1.19 14.09
N ILE A 27 -8.11 -0.57 13.44
CA ILE A 27 -7.82 0.85 13.61
C ILE A 27 -8.70 1.58 12.59
N VAL A 28 -9.74 2.25 13.07
CA VAL A 28 -10.70 2.99 12.22
C VAL A 28 -10.28 4.44 12.14
N CYS A 29 -10.12 4.93 10.91
CA CYS A 29 -9.57 6.25 10.64
C CYS A 29 -10.63 7.16 10.04
N ARG A 30 -10.72 8.36 10.60
CA ARG A 30 -11.48 9.48 10.07
C ARG A 30 -10.56 10.68 9.92
N TRP A 31 -10.31 11.13 8.70
CA TRP A 31 -9.53 12.33 8.43
C TRP A 31 -10.48 13.50 8.26
N LEU A 32 -10.57 14.33 9.31
CA LEU A 32 -11.37 15.54 9.26
C LEU A 32 -10.75 16.53 8.25
N PRO A 33 -11.56 17.19 7.41
CA PRO A 33 -11.09 18.32 6.64
C PRO A 33 -10.64 19.42 7.60
N ASP A 34 -9.45 19.98 7.37
CA ASP A 34 -8.96 21.11 8.15
C ASP A 34 -9.70 22.39 7.68
N PRO A 35 -10.45 23.09 8.55
CA PRO A 35 -11.20 24.29 8.14
C PRO A 35 -10.30 25.48 7.74
N VAL A 36 -8.98 25.43 7.96
CA VAL A 36 -8.09 26.58 7.76
C VAL A 36 -7.51 26.69 6.34
N VAL A 37 -7.47 25.60 5.55
CA VAL A 37 -6.79 25.60 4.24
C VAL A 37 -7.68 26.10 3.09
N ALA A 38 -8.97 26.38 3.33
CA ALA A 38 -9.88 26.89 2.32
C ALA A 38 -9.64 28.37 1.90
N ARG A 39 -8.60 29.07 2.38
CA ARG A 39 -8.45 30.53 2.15
C ARG A 39 -7.09 31.09 1.74
N LEU A 40 -6.04 30.31 1.48
CA LEU A 40 -4.77 30.90 1.02
C LEU A 40 -4.25 30.15 -0.22
N GLY A 41 -4.65 30.65 -1.39
CA GLY A 41 -3.99 30.35 -2.65
C GLY A 41 -2.64 31.06 -2.72
N GLY A 42 -1.57 30.28 -2.85
CA GLY A 42 -0.21 30.76 -3.10
C GLY A 42 0.69 29.62 -3.58
N PRO A 43 1.51 29.81 -4.63
CA PRO A 43 2.31 28.76 -5.25
C PRO A 43 3.68 28.61 -4.59
N ALA A 44 3.72 28.30 -3.29
CA ALA A 44 4.96 28.05 -2.57
C ALA A 44 4.82 26.79 -1.70
N ASP A 45 5.61 25.78 -2.07
CA ASP A 45 5.98 24.61 -1.26
C ASP A 45 4.85 23.59 -0.95
N VAL A 46 4.43 22.87 -2.00
CA VAL A 46 3.36 21.85 -1.96
C VAL A 46 3.82 20.52 -1.34
N ASP A 47 5.12 20.35 -1.06
CA ASP A 47 5.68 19.10 -0.52
C ASP A 47 5.81 19.08 1.02
N THR A 48 5.89 20.24 1.68
CA THR A 48 5.97 20.38 3.15
C THR A 48 4.64 20.68 3.83
N LEU A 49 3.60 21.00 3.04
CA LEU A 49 2.25 21.35 3.47
C LEU A 49 1.23 20.23 3.23
N LEU A 50 1.63 18.96 3.34
CA LEU A 50 0.66 17.91 3.68
C LEU A 50 0.27 18.06 5.15
N GLU A 51 -0.56 19.09 5.37
CA GLU A 51 -1.58 19.27 6.38
C GLU A 51 -1.46 18.32 7.58
N ARG A 52 -1.17 18.90 8.76
CA ARG A 52 -1.44 18.28 10.07
C ARG A 52 -2.96 18.13 10.27
N ARG A 53 -3.62 17.32 9.44
CA ARG A 53 -5.04 17.01 9.57
C ARG A 53 -5.24 16.26 10.88
N ARG A 54 -6.25 16.66 11.63
CA ARG A 54 -6.69 15.89 12.80
C ARG A 54 -7.29 14.58 12.31
N THR A 55 -6.55 13.50 12.45
CA THR A 55 -7.07 12.14 12.27
C THR A 55 -7.72 11.71 13.58
N GLN A 56 -9.01 11.45 13.56
CA GLN A 56 -9.64 10.69 14.65
C GLN A 56 -9.38 9.22 14.38
N VAL A 57 -8.71 8.57 15.32
CA VAL A 57 -8.42 7.14 15.28
C VAL A 57 -9.15 6.48 16.44
N SER A 58 -9.90 5.42 16.16
CA SER A 58 -10.48 4.54 17.17
C SER A 58 -10.02 3.11 16.96
N PHE A 59 -10.10 2.29 18.01
CA PHE A 59 -9.76 0.88 17.94
C PHE A 59 -10.97 0.03 18.31
N ASP A 60 -11.33 -0.90 17.43
CA ASP A 60 -12.36 -1.90 17.70
C ASP A 60 -11.69 -3.26 17.84
N ILE A 61 -11.90 -3.93 18.97
CA ILE A 61 -11.45 -5.31 19.18
C ILE A 61 -12.30 -6.22 18.28
N VAL A 62 -11.64 -7.07 17.49
CA VAL A 62 -12.29 -8.02 16.58
C VAL A 62 -11.54 -9.33 16.65
N GLU A 63 -12.27 -10.44 16.64
CA GLU A 63 -11.66 -11.76 16.57
C GLU A 63 -10.85 -11.94 15.27
N PRO A 64 -9.68 -12.60 15.31
CA PRO A 64 -8.81 -12.76 14.14
C PRO A 64 -9.50 -13.32 12.89
N SER A 65 -10.40 -14.30 13.06
CA SER A 65 -11.15 -14.93 11.96
C SER A 65 -12.17 -14.00 11.30
N TRP A 66 -12.56 -12.91 11.99
CA TRP A 66 -13.53 -11.93 11.51
C TRP A 66 -12.88 -10.64 11.00
N LEU A 67 -11.56 -10.50 11.14
CA LEU A 67 -10.86 -9.24 10.95
C LEU A 67 -11.10 -8.61 9.56
N ALA A 68 -10.94 -9.39 8.49
CA ALA A 68 -11.13 -8.90 7.12
C ALA A 68 -12.59 -8.58 6.81
N ARG A 69 -13.52 -9.41 7.27
CA ARG A 69 -14.95 -9.18 7.09
C ARG A 69 -15.41 -7.92 7.82
N ALA A 70 -15.02 -7.80 9.10
CA ALA A 70 -15.33 -6.63 9.92
C ALA A 70 -14.71 -5.36 9.33
N ALA A 71 -13.50 -5.43 8.75
CA ALA A 71 -12.89 -4.30 8.05
C ALA A 71 -13.71 -3.87 6.82
N ALA A 72 -14.12 -4.84 5.99
CA ALA A 72 -14.93 -4.59 4.79
C ALA A 72 -16.33 -4.03 5.12
N GLU A 73 -16.94 -4.48 6.21
CA GLU A 73 -18.19 -3.93 6.71
C GLU A 73 -17.98 -2.52 7.29
N ARG A 74 -16.92 -2.34 8.09
CA ARG A 74 -16.66 -1.09 8.80
C ARG A 74 -16.30 0.07 7.87
N VAL A 75 -15.52 -0.20 6.82
CA VAL A 75 -15.05 0.87 5.92
C VAL A 75 -16.21 1.57 5.20
N ARG A 76 -17.35 0.88 5.02
CA ARG A 76 -18.59 1.43 4.43
C ARG A 76 -19.40 2.28 5.40
N GLY A 77 -18.97 2.37 6.67
CA GLY A 77 -19.64 3.16 7.69
C GLY A 77 -19.54 4.67 7.40
N PRO A 78 -20.55 5.46 7.78
CA PRO A 78 -20.54 6.90 7.55
C PRO A 78 -19.35 7.57 8.25
N GLY A 79 -18.61 8.38 7.48
CA GLY A 79 -17.45 9.11 7.97
C GLY A 79 -16.22 8.25 8.25
N VAL A 80 -16.18 7.00 7.76
CA VAL A 80 -14.97 6.16 7.80
C VAL A 80 -14.22 6.32 6.48
N ASP A 81 -13.00 6.85 6.56
CA ASP A 81 -12.14 7.01 5.37
C ASP A 81 -11.28 5.76 5.12
N ALA A 82 -10.76 5.17 6.19
CA ALA A 82 -9.93 3.97 6.11
C ALA A 82 -10.06 3.07 7.33
N VAL A 83 -9.75 1.80 7.13
CA VAL A 83 -9.63 0.80 8.19
C VAL A 83 -8.28 0.11 8.04
N VAL A 84 -7.52 0.03 9.13
CA VAL A 84 -6.27 -0.73 9.19
C VAL A 84 -6.48 -1.94 10.07
N MET A 85 -6.19 -3.11 9.53
CA MET A 85 -6.21 -4.38 10.25
C MET A 85 -4.95 -4.47 11.15
N HIS A 86 -5.17 -4.70 12.44
CA HIS A 86 -4.12 -4.89 13.43
C HIS A 86 -4.13 -6.33 13.94
N GLU A 87 -2.95 -6.95 13.89
CA GLU A 87 -2.67 -8.25 14.47
C GLU A 87 -1.76 -8.07 15.69
N HIS A 88 -2.19 -8.48 16.87
CA HIS A 88 -1.48 -8.28 18.13
C HIS A 88 -0.12 -8.99 18.13
N GLY A 89 -0.06 -10.19 17.55
CA GLY A 89 1.17 -10.99 17.42
C GLY A 89 2.09 -10.56 16.27
N GLY A 90 1.74 -9.51 15.52
CA GLY A 90 2.49 -9.04 14.37
C GLY A 90 3.83 -8.37 14.72
N LEU A 91 4.70 -8.23 13.72
CA LEU A 91 5.96 -7.50 13.90
C LEU A 91 5.71 -6.05 14.33
N PRO A 92 6.55 -5.48 15.23
CA PRO A 92 6.44 -4.09 15.65
C PRO A 92 6.42 -3.13 14.45
N GLY A 93 5.61 -2.07 14.55
CA GLY A 93 5.54 -1.02 13.52
C GLY A 93 4.74 -1.37 12.27
N ARG A 94 4.31 -2.62 12.06
CA ARG A 94 3.51 -3.01 10.88
C ARG A 94 2.18 -2.27 10.77
N SER A 95 1.45 -2.11 11.88
CA SER A 95 0.20 -1.34 11.88
C SER A 95 0.44 0.16 11.69
N ALA A 96 1.57 0.68 12.18
CA ALA A 96 1.95 2.07 11.93
C ALA A 96 2.29 2.30 10.44
N LEU A 97 3.04 1.38 9.83
CA LEU A 97 3.33 1.42 8.40
C LEU A 97 2.06 1.29 7.55
N ALA A 98 1.17 0.34 7.88
CA ALA A 98 -0.09 0.18 7.17
C ALA A 98 -0.99 1.42 7.29
N LEU A 99 -1.01 2.06 8.46
CA LEU A 99 -1.73 3.32 8.65
C LEU A 99 -1.13 4.49 7.87
N ALA A 100 0.21 4.64 7.88
CA ALA A 100 0.89 5.64 7.08
C ALA A 100 0.63 5.43 5.58
N PHE A 101 0.64 4.16 5.13
CA PHE A 101 0.32 3.77 3.76
C PHE A 101 -1.14 4.05 3.41
N ALA A 102 -2.10 3.76 4.29
CA ALA A 102 -3.51 4.10 4.08
C ALA A 102 -3.71 5.62 3.90
N SER A 103 -3.02 6.43 4.72
CA SER A 103 -3.03 7.88 4.55
C SER A 103 -2.45 8.31 3.19
N HIS A 104 -1.38 7.65 2.73
CA HIS A 104 -0.79 7.92 1.43
C HIS A 104 -1.73 7.54 0.28
N LEU A 105 -2.32 6.34 0.30
CA LEU A 105 -3.30 5.90 -0.69
C LEU A 105 -4.48 6.86 -0.79
N ARG A 106 -5.02 7.30 0.35
CA ARG A 106 -6.08 8.32 0.38
C ARG A 106 -5.64 9.61 -0.32
N SER A 107 -4.44 10.11 -0.05
CA SER A 107 -3.92 11.30 -0.75
C SER A 107 -3.79 11.08 -2.26
N VAL A 108 -3.39 9.89 -2.71
CA VAL A 108 -3.34 9.53 -4.13
C VAL A 108 -4.76 9.53 -4.73
N PHE A 109 -5.72 8.89 -4.07
CA PHE A 109 -7.10 8.83 -4.53
C PHE A 109 -7.78 10.20 -4.58
N LEU A 110 -7.56 11.06 -3.58
CA LEU A 110 -8.08 12.42 -3.57
C LEU A 110 -7.54 13.26 -4.73
N ARG A 111 -6.25 13.14 -5.06
CA ARG A 111 -5.66 13.81 -6.25
C ARG A 111 -6.22 13.28 -7.56
N ALA A 112 -6.66 12.03 -7.57
CA ALA A 112 -7.32 11.40 -8.71
C ALA A 112 -8.83 11.66 -8.76
N GLU A 113 -9.37 12.50 -7.86
CA GLU A 113 -10.81 12.76 -7.70
C GLU A 113 -11.64 11.48 -7.46
N ARG A 114 -11.00 10.45 -6.89
CA ARG A 114 -11.64 9.19 -6.53
C ARG A 114 -11.94 9.16 -5.04
N GLN A 115 -13.20 8.96 -4.70
CA GLN A 115 -13.56 8.56 -3.34
C GLN A 115 -13.45 7.05 -3.23
N VAL A 116 -12.44 6.60 -2.49
CA VAL A 116 -12.19 5.18 -2.22
C VAL A 116 -11.99 5.00 -0.73
N HIS A 117 -12.69 4.00 -0.21
CA HIS A 117 -12.54 3.50 1.15
C HIS A 117 -11.31 2.59 1.21
N VAL A 118 -10.33 2.95 2.04
CA VAL A 118 -9.04 2.25 2.04
C VAL A 118 -9.00 1.21 3.15
N ILE A 119 -8.77 -0.06 2.81
CA ILE A 119 -8.53 -1.13 3.79
C ILE A 119 -7.08 -1.59 3.66
N THR A 120 -6.29 -1.50 4.73
CA THR A 120 -4.89 -1.95 4.70
C THR A 120 -4.51 -2.87 5.85
N SER A 121 -3.42 -3.61 5.67
CA SER A 121 -2.82 -4.43 6.72
C SER A 121 -1.31 -4.53 6.55
N GLY A 122 -0.58 -4.59 7.66
CA GLY A 122 0.85 -4.91 7.63
C GLY A 122 1.12 -6.42 7.58
N THR A 123 0.10 -7.26 7.78
CA THR A 123 0.18 -8.73 7.66
C THR A 123 -0.78 -9.19 6.57
N ARG A 124 -0.54 -10.39 6.02
CA ARG A 124 -1.34 -10.92 4.93
C ARG A 124 -2.77 -11.17 5.42
N PRO A 125 -3.80 -10.49 4.87
CA PRO A 125 -5.18 -10.70 5.30
C PRO A 125 -5.67 -12.09 4.92
N ASP A 126 -6.37 -12.76 5.84
CA ASP A 126 -7.16 -13.94 5.53
C ASP A 126 -8.49 -13.51 4.89
N LEU A 127 -8.73 -13.94 3.65
CA LEU A 127 -9.94 -13.65 2.90
C LEU A 127 -10.79 -14.91 2.67
N THR A 128 -10.56 -15.97 3.44
CA THR A 128 -11.31 -17.23 3.33
C THR A 128 -12.81 -16.97 3.47
N GLY A 129 -13.59 -17.37 2.47
CA GLY A 129 -15.04 -17.13 2.43
C GLY A 129 -15.48 -15.73 1.98
N LEU A 130 -14.56 -14.86 1.57
CA LEU A 130 -14.81 -13.49 1.08
C LEU A 130 -14.40 -13.37 -0.41
N ALA A 131 -15.09 -14.10 -1.28
CA ALA A 131 -14.72 -14.27 -2.69
C ALA A 131 -14.80 -12.97 -3.53
N GLU A 132 -15.53 -11.98 -3.04
CA GLU A 132 -15.67 -10.66 -3.65
C GLU A 132 -14.50 -9.72 -3.34
N LEU A 133 -13.62 -10.09 -2.40
CA LEU A 133 -12.48 -9.28 -1.99
C LEU A 133 -11.18 -9.79 -2.60
N VAL A 134 -10.30 -8.85 -2.92
CA VAL A 134 -8.96 -9.11 -3.44
C VAL A 134 -7.96 -8.42 -2.51
N ARG A 135 -6.92 -9.14 -2.09
CA ARG A 135 -5.77 -8.54 -1.41
C ARG A 135 -4.69 -8.21 -2.43
N VAL A 136 -4.18 -6.99 -2.38
CA VAL A 136 -3.15 -6.48 -3.29
C VAL A 136 -1.90 -6.19 -2.45
N PRO A 137 -0.78 -6.92 -2.68
CA PRO A 137 0.47 -6.61 -2.02
C PRO A 137 1.13 -5.38 -2.65
N HIS A 138 1.32 -4.34 -1.86
CA HIS A 138 2.09 -3.15 -2.21
C HIS A 138 3.50 -3.24 -1.65
N LEU A 139 4.49 -3.04 -2.52
CA LEU A 139 5.89 -2.94 -2.11
C LEU A 139 6.19 -1.49 -1.75
N VAL A 140 6.53 -1.25 -0.50
CA VAL A 140 6.86 0.08 0.01
C VAL A 140 8.30 0.15 0.46
N THR A 141 8.94 1.28 0.22
CA THR A 141 10.29 1.55 0.75
C THR A 141 10.16 2.16 2.14
N VAL A 142 10.88 1.62 3.13
CA VAL A 142 11.00 2.17 4.48
C VAL A 142 12.43 2.59 4.77
N THR A 143 12.58 3.64 5.57
CA THR A 143 13.88 4.06 6.12
C THR A 143 13.81 4.12 7.63
N ASP A 144 14.78 3.50 8.29
CA ASP A 144 14.89 3.58 9.75
C ASP A 144 15.59 4.88 10.19
N ALA A 145 15.69 5.08 11.51
CA ALA A 145 16.34 6.25 12.09
C ALA A 145 17.85 6.34 11.80
N THR A 146 18.47 5.25 11.36
CA THR A 146 19.89 5.20 10.96
C THR A 146 20.08 5.53 9.47
N GLY A 147 18.99 5.70 8.73
CA GLY A 147 18.99 5.88 7.28
C GLY A 147 19.10 4.57 6.51
N ALA A 148 19.01 3.41 7.17
CA ALA A 148 18.99 2.13 6.48
C ALA A 148 17.68 1.99 5.71
N VAL A 149 17.80 1.67 4.42
CA VAL A 149 16.66 1.52 3.51
C VAL A 149 16.31 0.04 3.41
N ALA A 150 15.02 -0.28 3.61
CA ALA A 150 14.48 -1.62 3.39
C ALA A 150 13.19 -1.54 2.57
N ASP A 151 12.81 -2.67 1.96
CA ASP A 151 11.49 -2.82 1.34
C ASP A 151 10.60 -3.67 2.24
N ALA A 152 9.32 -3.33 2.30
CA ALA A 152 8.31 -4.05 3.04
C ALA A 152 7.05 -4.25 2.20
N VAL A 153 6.21 -5.22 2.59
CA VAL A 153 4.88 -5.42 2.00
C VAL A 153 3.84 -4.80 2.91
N VAL A 154 2.98 -3.97 2.33
CA VAL A 154 1.70 -3.58 2.93
C VAL A 154 0.60 -4.11 2.04
N TRP A 155 -0.43 -4.69 2.64
CA TRP A 155 -1.57 -5.23 1.91
C TRP A 155 -2.67 -4.20 1.84
N GLU A 156 -3.26 -4.03 0.68
CA GLU A 156 -4.54 -3.36 0.49
C GLU A 156 -5.61 -4.43 0.24
N VAL A 157 -6.84 -4.23 0.74
CA VAL A 157 -7.99 -5.08 0.39
C VAL A 157 -8.98 -4.23 -0.40
N MET A 158 -9.30 -4.70 -1.60
CA MET A 158 -10.22 -4.05 -2.53
C MET A 158 -11.42 -4.96 -2.83
N ALA A 159 -12.53 -4.36 -3.23
CA ALA A 159 -13.61 -5.11 -3.86
C ALA A 159 -13.20 -5.54 -5.28
N GLY A 160 -13.70 -6.67 -5.77
CA GLY A 160 -13.32 -7.22 -7.08
C GLY A 160 -13.54 -6.24 -8.24
N GLY A 161 -14.66 -5.51 -8.27
CA GLY A 161 -14.91 -4.50 -9.30
C GLY A 161 -13.97 -3.28 -9.22
N GLU A 162 -13.51 -2.94 -8.02
CA GLU A 162 -12.50 -1.90 -7.82
C GLU A 162 -11.12 -2.37 -8.31
N PHE A 163 -10.77 -3.62 -8.01
CA PHE A 163 -9.56 -4.25 -8.49
C PHE A 163 -9.53 -4.32 -10.03
N ASP A 164 -10.65 -4.65 -10.68
CA ASP A 164 -10.76 -4.64 -12.14
C ASP A 164 -10.56 -3.24 -12.73
N ALA A 165 -11.17 -2.21 -12.10
CA ALA A 165 -10.96 -0.83 -12.51
C ALA A 165 -9.51 -0.37 -12.30
N TRP A 166 -8.84 -0.86 -11.25
CA TRP A 166 -7.44 -0.59 -10.98
C TRP A 166 -6.49 -1.26 -12.00
N LEU A 167 -6.83 -2.47 -12.48
CA LEU A 167 -6.13 -3.15 -13.56
C LEU A 167 -6.27 -2.46 -14.93
N ASP A 168 -7.27 -1.58 -15.10
CA ASP A 168 -7.45 -0.73 -16.30
C ASP A 168 -7.49 -1.55 -17.60
N GLY A 169 -8.24 -2.65 -17.57
CA GLY A 169 -8.42 -3.57 -18.70
C GLY A 169 -7.40 -4.69 -18.81
N ALA A 170 -6.35 -4.71 -17.97
CA ALA A 170 -5.46 -5.86 -17.88
C ALA A 170 -6.20 -7.10 -17.32
N PRO A 171 -5.87 -8.32 -17.78
CA PRO A 171 -6.46 -9.54 -17.23
C PRO A 171 -6.09 -9.70 -15.75
N ARG A 172 -6.97 -10.33 -14.96
CA ARG A 172 -6.67 -10.64 -13.56
C ARG A 172 -5.48 -11.60 -13.48
N PRO A 173 -4.39 -11.23 -12.76
CA PRO A 173 -3.24 -12.11 -12.61
C PRO A 173 -3.52 -13.24 -11.61
N ASP A 174 -2.71 -14.30 -11.67
CA ASP A 174 -2.70 -15.33 -10.62
C ASP A 174 -2.14 -14.73 -9.32
N GLN A 175 -3.04 -14.49 -8.37
CA GLN A 175 -2.71 -13.95 -7.04
C GLN A 175 -1.79 -14.87 -6.25
N CYS A 176 -1.96 -16.20 -6.35
CA CYS A 176 -1.10 -17.14 -5.65
C CYS A 176 0.33 -17.10 -6.20
N ALA A 177 0.47 -16.96 -7.52
CA ALA A 177 1.77 -16.76 -8.15
C ALA A 177 2.44 -15.47 -7.69
N ILE A 178 1.73 -14.33 -7.63
CA ILE A 178 2.31 -13.07 -7.14
C ILE A 178 2.76 -13.21 -5.68
N GLU A 179 1.90 -13.76 -4.81
CA GLU A 179 2.17 -13.88 -3.39
C GLU A 179 3.37 -14.79 -3.09
N SER A 180 3.49 -15.92 -3.79
CA SER A 180 4.64 -16.83 -3.65
C SER A 180 5.97 -16.18 -4.06
N HIS A 181 5.94 -15.15 -4.92
CA HIS A 181 7.12 -14.44 -5.40
C HIS A 181 7.47 -13.19 -4.57
N LEU A 182 6.72 -12.84 -3.52
CA LEU A 182 6.95 -11.62 -2.73
C LEU A 182 8.40 -11.45 -2.24
N PRO A 183 9.10 -12.48 -1.72
CA PRO A 183 10.50 -12.33 -1.35
C PRO A 183 11.41 -11.92 -2.53
N GLY A 184 11.20 -12.52 -3.70
CA GLY A 184 11.94 -12.19 -4.92
C GLY A 184 11.57 -10.81 -5.47
N LEU A 185 10.31 -10.41 -5.33
CA LEU A 185 9.83 -9.08 -5.75
C LEU A 185 10.44 -7.97 -4.89
N LEU A 186 10.52 -8.15 -3.57
CA LEU A 186 11.22 -7.24 -2.66
C LEU A 186 12.71 -7.14 -3.00
N ARG A 187 13.37 -8.28 -3.25
CA ARG A 187 14.79 -8.31 -3.64
C ARG A 187 15.03 -7.62 -4.99
N LEU A 188 14.18 -7.88 -5.98
CA LEU A 188 14.23 -7.25 -7.31
C LEU A 188 14.10 -5.73 -7.19
N ARG A 189 13.14 -5.25 -6.39
CA ARG A 189 12.94 -3.83 -6.09
C ARG A 189 14.17 -3.20 -5.42
N GLY A 190 14.72 -3.86 -4.40
CA GLY A 190 15.93 -3.38 -3.72
C GLY A 190 17.15 -3.30 -4.65
N LEU A 191 17.36 -4.31 -5.49
CA LEU A 191 18.43 -4.32 -6.49
C LEU A 191 18.23 -3.25 -7.55
N HIS A 192 17.00 -3.04 -8.03
CA HIS A 192 16.67 -2.00 -8.99
C HIS A 192 16.98 -0.61 -8.41
N ARG A 193 16.48 -0.32 -7.21
CA ARG A 193 16.73 0.95 -6.52
C ARG A 193 18.22 1.20 -6.28
N ALA A 194 18.98 0.17 -5.92
CA ALA A 194 20.41 0.27 -5.67
C ALA A 194 21.26 0.35 -6.96
N GLY A 195 20.66 0.27 -8.14
CA GLY A 195 21.39 0.21 -9.42
C GLY A 195 22.23 -1.07 -9.58
N ARG A 196 21.85 -2.15 -8.90
CA ARG A 196 22.59 -3.43 -8.83
C ARG A 196 21.98 -4.54 -9.69
N LEU A 197 20.94 -4.24 -10.46
CA LEU A 197 20.44 -5.16 -11.47
C LEU A 197 21.39 -5.19 -12.68
N ASP A 198 21.57 -6.38 -13.25
CA ASP A 198 22.32 -6.51 -14.49
C ASP A 198 21.60 -5.81 -15.65
N ARG A 199 22.38 -5.43 -16.66
CA ARG A 199 21.91 -4.64 -17.81
C ARG A 199 20.74 -5.29 -18.54
N ARG A 200 20.69 -6.63 -18.62
CA ARG A 200 19.61 -7.34 -19.32
C ARG A 200 18.30 -7.22 -18.54
N ARG A 201 18.32 -7.44 -17.23
CA ARG A 201 17.12 -7.26 -16.38
C ARG A 201 16.66 -5.80 -16.33
N CYS A 202 17.58 -4.83 -16.31
CA CYS A 202 17.24 -3.41 -16.39
C CYS A 202 16.53 -3.05 -17.71
N ALA A 203 17.00 -3.59 -18.85
CA ALA A 203 16.38 -3.32 -20.15
C ALA A 203 14.93 -3.84 -20.21
N VAL A 204 14.69 -5.06 -19.72
CA VAL A 204 13.34 -5.63 -19.64
C VAL A 204 12.40 -4.79 -18.77
N LEU A 205 12.87 -4.33 -17.61
CA LEU A 205 12.06 -3.45 -16.75
C LEU A 205 11.78 -2.10 -17.41
N ALA A 206 12.75 -1.52 -18.12
CA ALA A 206 12.58 -0.25 -18.82
C ALA A 206 11.51 -0.33 -19.93
N GLU A 207 11.41 -1.47 -20.62
CA GLU A 207 10.34 -1.71 -21.60
C GLU A 207 8.95 -1.72 -20.96
N VAL A 208 8.83 -2.29 -19.75
CA VAL A 208 7.56 -2.34 -19.01
C VAL A 208 7.20 -0.99 -18.41
N PHE A 209 8.19 -0.22 -17.94
CA PHE A 209 7.95 1.14 -17.43
C PHE A 209 7.44 2.08 -18.53
N GLY A 210 7.91 1.92 -19.77
CA GLY A 210 7.56 2.79 -20.88
C GLY A 210 8.15 4.21 -20.75
N GLU A 211 7.97 5.03 -21.79
CA GLU A 211 8.47 6.40 -21.79
C GLU A 211 7.68 7.27 -20.80
N GLY A 212 8.36 7.73 -19.74
CA GLY A 212 7.77 8.57 -18.69
C GLY A 212 6.93 7.83 -17.64
N GLY A 213 6.91 6.48 -17.67
CA GLY A 213 6.16 5.69 -16.69
C GLY A 213 6.89 5.50 -15.36
N GLU A 214 6.48 4.46 -14.63
CA GLU A 214 6.96 4.23 -13.26
C GLU A 214 8.48 4.09 -13.19
N LYS A 215 9.10 4.62 -12.13
CA LYS A 215 10.55 4.51 -11.89
C LYS A 215 10.90 3.42 -10.88
N THR A 216 9.92 2.63 -10.47
CA THR A 216 10.04 1.65 -9.40
C THR A 216 9.14 0.46 -9.69
N ILE A 217 9.45 -0.69 -9.09
CA ILE A 217 8.62 -1.88 -9.19
C ILE A 217 7.45 -1.72 -8.21
N SER A 218 6.30 -1.28 -8.71
CA SER A 218 5.08 -1.04 -7.93
C SER A 218 4.11 -2.22 -7.96
N ALA A 219 3.07 -2.16 -7.11
CA ALA A 219 1.96 -3.12 -7.18
C ALA A 219 1.29 -3.13 -8.57
N THR A 220 1.06 -1.95 -9.16
CA THR A 220 0.39 -1.81 -10.46
C THR A 220 1.17 -2.54 -11.54
N LEU A 221 2.49 -2.33 -11.59
CA LEU A 221 3.35 -2.97 -12.57
C LEU A 221 3.40 -4.49 -12.39
N ILE A 222 3.48 -4.97 -11.15
CA ILE A 222 3.47 -6.41 -10.83
C ILE A 222 2.17 -7.07 -11.33
N HIS A 223 1.02 -6.42 -11.11
CA HIS A 223 -0.28 -7.01 -11.42
C HIS A 223 -0.67 -6.88 -12.90
N ARG A 224 -0.22 -5.82 -13.59
CA ARG A 224 -0.47 -5.64 -15.02
C ARG A 224 0.48 -6.43 -15.91
N PHE A 225 1.70 -6.73 -15.43
CA PHE A 225 2.73 -7.42 -16.21
C PHE A 225 3.36 -8.60 -15.44
N PRO A 226 2.56 -9.52 -14.87
CA PRO A 226 3.08 -10.62 -14.05
C PRO A 226 4.03 -11.53 -14.84
N ASP A 227 3.73 -11.80 -16.12
CA ASP A 227 4.53 -12.69 -16.97
C ASP A 227 5.94 -12.16 -17.25
N VAL A 228 6.14 -10.85 -17.10
CA VAL A 228 7.46 -10.22 -17.23
C VAL A 228 8.14 -10.10 -15.87
N VAL A 229 7.40 -9.67 -14.84
CA VAL A 229 7.98 -9.30 -13.54
C VAL A 229 8.27 -10.52 -12.67
N LEU A 230 7.41 -11.55 -12.67
CA LEU A 230 7.58 -12.72 -11.83
C LEU A 230 8.83 -13.56 -12.20
N PRO A 231 9.15 -13.80 -13.50
CA PRO A 231 10.40 -14.46 -13.86
C PRO A 231 11.65 -13.68 -13.42
N LEU A 232 11.62 -12.35 -13.49
CA LEU A 232 12.70 -11.51 -12.99
C LEU A 232 12.87 -11.67 -11.48
N ALA A 233 11.76 -11.65 -10.73
CA ALA A 233 11.75 -11.84 -9.29
C ALA A 233 12.31 -13.21 -8.88
N ALA A 234 11.86 -14.29 -9.53
CA ALA A 234 12.36 -15.65 -9.30
C ALA A 234 13.88 -15.75 -9.50
N ALA A 235 14.39 -15.11 -10.55
CA ALA A 235 15.82 -15.10 -10.87
C ALA A 235 16.67 -14.33 -9.85
N THR A 236 16.08 -13.49 -8.99
CA THR A 236 16.82 -12.84 -7.91
C THR A 236 17.01 -13.72 -6.69
N VAL A 237 16.14 -14.72 -6.46
CA VAL A 237 16.23 -15.61 -5.29
C VAL A 237 17.29 -16.69 -5.50
N ALA A 238 17.48 -17.14 -6.75
CA ALA A 238 18.44 -18.17 -7.13
C ALA A 238 19.90 -17.70 -7.22
N ALA A 239 20.17 -16.40 -7.05
CA ALA A 239 21.50 -15.77 -7.13
C ALA A 239 21.99 -15.30 -5.76
#